data_AF-A0A7V8WSD0-F1
#
_entry.id   AF-A0A7V8WSD0-F1
#
_cell.length_a   1.000
_cell.length_b   1.000
_cell.length_c   1.000
_cell.angle_alpha   90.00
_cell.angle_beta   90.00
_cell.angle_gamma   90.00
#
_symmetry.space_group_name_H-M   'P 1'
#
loop_
_entity.id
_entity.type
_entity.pdbx_description
1 polymer ?
#
loop_
_entity_poly.entity_id
_entity_poly.type
_entity_poly.pdbx_seq_one_letter_code
_entity_poly.pdbx_strand_id
1 'polypeptide(L)'
;SGLGVLRRRRDLAFVAGMSVLAWLFEASMYWELARGFGGAVERAMGVAATLLTTGVAMLATLIPSSPGYIGQFEYGVKLVLSGALGVAEGPALAYAILVHVALYVPITLLGVFEWSRLHLSLGDVRQPDDFEEDRRERTEDRGQGTVDGLFVAGGRGSDLDTEPRP
;
A
#
# COMPACT_ATOMS: atom_id res chain seq x y z
N SER A 1 -19.21 -9.18 6.39
CA SER A 1 -19.57 -7.75 6.49
C SER A 1 -18.41 -6.98 7.11
N GLY A 2 -17.79 -6.05 6.37
CA GLY A 2 -16.60 -5.28 6.81
C GLY A 2 -16.77 -4.45 8.10
N LEU A 3 -18.00 -4.37 8.62
CA LEU A 3 -18.34 -3.73 9.89
C LEU A 3 -18.17 -4.64 11.12
N GLY A 4 -17.78 -5.91 10.95
CA GLY A 4 -17.55 -6.83 12.07
C GLY A 4 -16.42 -6.40 13.02
N VAL A 5 -15.47 -5.60 12.54
CA VAL A 5 -14.35 -5.04 13.32
C VAL A 5 -14.82 -4.03 14.37
N LEU A 6 -15.94 -3.33 14.12
CA LEU A 6 -16.56 -2.42 15.10
C LEU A 6 -17.29 -3.18 16.22
N ARG A 7 -17.57 -4.48 16.03
CA ARG A 7 -18.37 -5.28 16.97
C ARG A 7 -17.57 -5.78 18.17
N ARG A 8 -16.24 -5.74 18.11
CA ARG A 8 -15.35 -6.02 19.25
C ARG A 8 -14.50 -4.79 19.51
N ARG A 9 -14.99 -3.91 20.40
CA ARG A 9 -14.23 -2.80 20.99
C ARG A 9 -12.83 -3.21 21.45
N ARG A 10 -12.68 -4.47 21.89
CA ARG A 10 -11.42 -5.11 22.26
C ARG A 10 -10.43 -5.21 21.09
N ASP A 11 -10.90 -5.57 19.90
CA ASP A 11 -10.04 -5.73 18.72
C ASP A 11 -9.59 -4.36 18.20
N LEU A 12 -10.47 -3.35 18.23
CA LEU A 12 -10.09 -1.96 17.94
C LEU A 12 -9.08 -1.41 18.95
N ALA A 13 -9.29 -1.64 20.25
CA ALA A 13 -8.36 -1.21 21.28
C ALA A 13 -7.01 -1.92 21.14
N PHE A 14 -7.01 -3.21 20.76
CA PHE A 14 -5.79 -3.96 20.47
C PHE A 14 -5.03 -3.37 19.28
N VAL A 15 -5.70 -3.13 18.15
CA VAL A 15 -5.08 -2.52 16.96
C VAL A 15 -4.57 -1.12 17.26
N ALA A 16 -5.34 -0.29 17.96
CA ALA A 16 -4.91 1.04 18.37
C ALA A 16 -3.69 0.97 19.30
N GLY A 17 -3.67 0.04 20.26
CA GLY A 17 -2.54 -0.20 21.14
C GLY A 17 -1.29 -0.66 20.38
N MET A 18 -1.43 -1.60 19.46
CA MET A 18 -0.34 -2.04 18.59
C MET A 18 0.19 -0.92 17.70
N SER A 19 -0.69 -0.05 17.19
CA SER A 19 -0.29 1.13 16.42
C SER A 19 0.51 2.11 17.28
N VAL A 20 0.02 2.46 18.48
CA VAL A 20 0.76 3.33 19.41
C VAL A 20 2.13 2.73 19.74
N LEU A 21 2.21 1.42 20.01
CA LEU A 21 3.48 0.75 20.27
C LEU A 21 4.43 0.82 19.07
N ALA A 22 3.94 0.61 17.85
CA ALA A 22 4.75 0.74 16.64
C ALA A 22 5.31 2.15 16.48
N TRP A 23 4.48 3.18 16.68
CA TRP A 23 4.90 4.59 16.64
C TRP A 23 5.90 4.94 17.74
N LEU A 24 5.75 4.36 18.94
CA LEU A 24 6.72 4.54 20.02
C LEU A 24 8.06 3.87 19.71
N PHE A 25 8.05 2.68 19.09
CA PHE A 25 9.26 2.04 18.61
C PHE A 25 9.96 2.89 17.53
N GLU A 26 9.20 3.43 16.58
CA GLU A 26 9.73 4.32 15.56
C GLU A 26 10.34 5.58 16.18
N ALA A 27 9.61 6.28 17.05
CA ALA A 27 10.12 7.45 17.77
C ALA A 27 11.36 7.11 18.61
N SER A 28 11.38 5.94 19.25
CA SER A 28 12.57 5.48 20.01
C SER A 28 13.78 5.31 19.10
N MET A 29 13.62 4.77 17.89
CA MET A 29 14.70 4.66 16.91
C MET A 29 15.26 6.04 16.54
N TYR A 30 14.41 7.03 16.28
CA TYR A 30 14.85 8.40 16.00
C TYR A 30 15.67 8.96 17.16
N TRP A 31 15.18 8.78 18.40
CA TRP A 31 15.92 9.24 19.56
C TRP A 31 17.28 8.55 19.68
N GLU A 32 17.33 7.22 19.59
CA GLU A 32 18.58 6.47 19.68
C GLU A 32 19.59 6.90 18.61
N LEU A 33 19.14 7.08 17.36
CA LEU A 33 19.98 7.57 16.28
C LEU A 33 20.45 9.00 16.52
N ALA A 34 19.61 9.88 17.10
CA ALA A 34 20.00 11.25 17.43
C ALA A 34 21.10 11.27 18.51
N ARG A 35 21.03 10.38 19.51
CA ARG A 35 22.08 10.21 20.53
C ARG A 35 23.37 9.68 19.92
N GLY A 36 23.27 8.68 19.02
CA GLY A 36 24.42 8.15 18.29
C GLY A 36 25.06 9.16 17.33
N PHE A 37 24.25 10.07 16.76
CA PHE A 37 24.71 11.13 15.86
C PHE A 37 25.48 12.23 16.60
N GLY A 38 25.07 12.55 17.83
CA GLY A 38 25.75 13.49 18.71
C GLY A 38 25.61 14.97 18.32
N GLY A 39 26.34 15.83 19.03
CA GLY A 39 26.57 17.22 18.63
C GLY A 39 25.35 18.13 18.77
N ALA A 40 24.97 18.82 17.69
CA ALA A 40 23.82 19.73 17.68
C ALA A 40 22.47 18.99 17.61
N VAL A 41 22.44 17.83 16.95
CA VAL A 41 21.22 17.03 16.79
C VAL A 41 20.82 16.39 18.11
N GLU A 42 21.76 15.74 18.81
CA GLU A 42 21.53 15.16 20.14
C GLU A 42 20.95 16.19 21.12
N ARG A 43 21.54 17.39 21.16
CA ARG A 43 21.10 18.46 22.07
C ARG A 43 19.71 19.01 21.72
N ALA A 44 19.33 19.01 20.45
CA ALA A 44 18.03 19.47 19.99
C ALA A 44 16.92 18.41 20.15
N MET A 45 17.28 17.13 20.07
CA MET A 45 16.34 16.00 20.02
C MET A 45 15.94 15.49 21.41
N GLY A 46 15.11 16.26 22.11
CA GLY A 46 14.36 15.78 23.29
C GLY A 46 13.14 14.90 22.94
N VAL A 47 12.40 14.43 23.95
CA VAL A 47 11.18 13.59 23.77
C VAL A 47 10.19 14.23 22.79
N ALA A 48 9.82 15.49 23.07
CA ALA A 48 8.80 16.20 22.29
C ALA A 48 9.30 16.50 20.85
N ALA A 49 10.57 16.89 20.71
CA ALA A 49 11.19 17.13 19.42
C ALA A 49 11.26 15.84 18.58
N THR A 50 11.53 14.70 19.20
CA THR A 50 11.54 13.39 18.54
C THR A 50 10.16 13.02 18.02
N LEU A 51 9.13 13.11 18.87
CA LEU A 51 7.75 12.84 18.46
C LEU A 51 7.27 13.78 17.36
N LEU A 52 7.61 15.08 17.46
CA LEU A 52 7.30 16.07 16.43
C LEU A 52 8.01 15.76 15.12
N THR A 53 9.31 15.44 15.16
CA THR A 53 10.10 15.09 13.97
C THR A 53 9.52 13.84 13.29
N THR A 54 9.18 12.82 14.07
CA THR A 54 8.58 11.57 13.56
C THR A 54 7.23 11.85 12.88
N GLY A 55 6.36 12.62 13.54
CA GLY A 55 5.05 13.00 12.98
C GLY A 55 5.16 13.84 11.70
N VAL A 56 6.02 14.86 11.69
CA VAL A 56 6.22 15.72 10.52
C VAL A 56 6.85 14.96 9.36
N ALA A 57 7.82 14.08 9.62
CA ALA A 57 8.40 13.21 8.60
C ALA A 57 7.32 12.32 7.96
N MET A 58 6.47 11.68 8.77
CA MET A 58 5.38 10.84 8.29
C MET A 58 4.38 11.64 7.46
N LEU A 59 4.01 12.86 7.88
CA LEU A 59 3.13 13.74 7.11
C LEU A 59 3.76 14.17 5.78
N ALA A 60 5.06 14.40 5.74
CA ALA A 60 5.77 14.73 4.50
C ALA A 60 5.72 13.58 3.49
N THR A 61 5.72 12.31 3.95
CA THR A 61 5.57 11.15 3.05
C THR A 61 4.20 11.04 2.38
N LEU A 62 3.17 11.75 2.87
CA LEU A 62 1.85 11.82 2.21
C LEU A 62 1.91 12.59 0.89
N ILE A 63 2.96 13.39 0.68
CA ILE A 63 3.19 14.07 -0.59
C ILE A 63 3.66 13.04 -1.62
N PRO A 64 2.92 12.83 -2.73
CA PRO A 64 3.30 11.86 -3.74
C PRO A 64 4.70 12.19 -4.27
N SER A 65 5.61 11.22 -4.17
CA SER A 65 7.05 11.42 -4.40
C SER A 65 7.72 10.17 -4.99
N SER A 66 9.03 10.25 -5.16
CA SER A 66 9.87 9.16 -5.69
C SER A 66 9.70 7.87 -4.88
N PRO A 67 9.93 6.69 -5.48
CA PRO A 67 9.87 5.42 -4.77
C PRO A 67 10.73 5.47 -3.50
N GLY A 68 10.13 5.10 -2.36
CA GLY A 68 10.80 5.16 -1.06
C GLY A 68 10.83 6.55 -0.41
N TYR A 69 10.06 7.52 -0.89
CA TYR A 69 9.89 8.84 -0.24
C TYR A 69 11.18 9.67 -0.13
N ILE A 70 12.17 9.37 -0.97
CA ILE A 70 13.44 10.11 -1.02
C ILE A 70 13.17 11.57 -1.37
N GLY A 71 13.71 12.47 -0.55
CA GLY A 71 13.55 13.92 -0.64
C GLY A 71 12.49 14.46 0.31
N GLN A 72 11.27 13.89 0.29
CA GLN A 72 10.17 14.39 1.14
C GLN A 72 10.38 14.02 2.61
N PHE A 73 10.88 12.81 2.87
CA PHE A 73 11.24 12.39 4.21
C PHE A 73 12.32 13.30 4.81
N GLU A 74 13.40 13.54 4.05
CA GLU A 74 14.50 14.42 4.47
C GLU A 74 14.02 15.84 4.68
N TYR A 75 13.12 16.31 3.81
CA TYR A 75 12.50 17.63 3.96
C TYR A 75 11.71 17.74 5.28
N GLY A 76 10.88 16.74 5.61
CA GLY A 76 10.11 16.73 6.86
C GLY A 76 11.00 16.77 8.10
N VAL A 77 12.07 15.98 8.13
CA VAL A 77 13.04 16.00 9.23
C VAL A 77 13.77 17.34 9.31
N LYS A 78 14.24 17.88 8.18
CA LYS A 78 14.90 19.20 8.12
C LYS A 78 13.98 20.34 8.58
N LEU A 79 12.69 20.28 8.26
CA LEU A 79 11.71 21.29 8.66
C LEU A 79 11.66 21.43 10.18
N VAL A 80 11.74 20.32 10.91
CA VAL A 80 11.78 20.35 12.38
C VAL A 80 13.17 20.73 12.89
N LEU A 81 14.22 20.01 12.49
CA LEU A 81 15.55 20.21 13.06
C LEU A 81 16.14 21.58 12.71
N SER A 82 16.07 21.99 11.46
CA SER A 82 16.62 23.27 11.03
C SER A 82 15.62 24.41 11.18
N GLY A 83 14.36 24.19 10.79
CA GLY A 83 13.34 25.24 10.82
C GLY A 83 12.85 25.57 12.23
N ALA A 84 12.54 24.57 13.06
CA ALA A 84 11.98 24.79 14.40
C ALA A 84 13.04 24.76 15.52
N LEU A 85 14.06 23.90 15.40
CA LEU A 85 15.06 23.68 16.46
C LEU A 85 16.40 24.41 16.23
N GLY A 86 16.57 25.07 15.08
CA GLY A 86 17.76 25.89 14.78
C GLY A 86 19.05 25.10 14.57
N VAL A 87 18.97 23.79 14.29
CA VAL A 87 20.12 22.97 13.91
C VAL A 87 20.59 23.39 12.51
N ALA A 88 21.90 23.47 12.29
CA ALA A 88 22.44 23.77 10.97
C ALA A 88 21.96 22.74 9.92
N GLU A 89 21.70 23.21 8.69
CA GLU A 89 21.12 22.38 7.63
C GLU A 89 21.95 21.12 7.30
N GLY A 90 23.27 21.22 7.34
CA GLY A 90 24.17 20.09 7.06
C GLY A 90 23.95 18.91 8.02
N PRO A 91 24.12 19.11 9.34
CA PRO A 91 23.79 18.10 10.35
C PRO A 91 22.34 17.60 10.29
N ALA A 92 21.37 18.50 10.05
CA ALA A 92 19.97 18.12 9.95
C ALA A 92 19.70 17.17 8.77
N LEU A 93 20.29 17.44 7.59
CA LEU A 93 20.19 16.59 6.42
C LEU A 93 20.91 15.25 6.63
N ALA A 94 22.14 15.28 7.16
CA ALA A 94 22.91 14.07 7.41
C ALA A 94 22.19 13.13 8.40
N TYR A 95 21.60 13.70 9.45
CA TYR A 95 20.76 12.94 10.37
C TYR A 95 19.50 12.40 9.69
N ALA A 96 18.83 13.19 8.86
CA ALA A 96 17.64 12.74 8.13
C ALA A 96 17.94 11.53 7.22
N ILE A 97 19.05 11.58 6.49
CA ILE A 97 19.50 10.46 5.64
C ILE A 97 19.81 9.23 6.50
N LEU A 98 20.50 9.41 7.64
CA LEU A 98 20.80 8.31 8.56
C LEU A 98 19.53 7.59 9.01
N VAL A 99 18.53 8.34 9.47
CA VAL A 99 17.25 7.77 9.90
C VAL A 99 16.54 7.08 8.73
N HIS A 100 16.54 7.71 7.55
CA HIS A 100 15.88 7.14 6.37
C HIS A 100 16.49 5.79 6.00
N VAL A 101 17.82 5.71 5.94
CA VAL A 101 18.54 4.46 5.66
C VAL A 101 18.26 3.41 6.73
N ALA A 102 18.25 3.80 8.01
CA ALA A 102 18.00 2.88 9.12
C ALA A 102 16.58 2.30 9.10
N LEU A 103 15.59 3.05 8.62
CA LEU A 103 14.21 2.57 8.45
C LEU A 103 14.03 1.75 7.17
N TYR A 104 14.61 2.24 6.07
CA TYR A 104 14.34 1.71 4.73
C TYR A 104 15.16 0.45 4.43
N VAL A 105 16.46 0.45 4.69
CA VAL A 105 17.35 -0.65 4.26
C VAL A 105 17.00 -1.99 4.93
N PRO A 106 16.81 -2.07 6.26
CA PRO A 106 16.54 -3.36 6.89
C PRO A 106 15.23 -4.00 6.40
N ILE A 107 14.17 -3.20 6.23
CA ILE A 107 12.88 -3.73 5.77
C ILE A 107 12.93 -4.13 4.29
N THR A 108 13.66 -3.38 3.46
CA THR A 108 13.88 -3.75 2.06
C THR A 108 14.70 -5.03 1.95
N LEU A 109 15.76 -5.18 2.74
CA LEU A 109 16.57 -6.40 2.76
C LEU A 109 15.77 -7.62 3.22
N LEU A 110 14.93 -7.48 4.24
CA LEU A 110 14.02 -8.55 4.68
C LEU A 110 13.02 -8.92 3.58
N GLY A 111 12.45 -7.93 2.89
CA GLY A 111 11.55 -8.17 1.75
C GLY A 111 12.23 -8.93 0.61
N VAL A 112 13.45 -8.52 0.25
CA VAL A 112 14.26 -9.20 -0.79
C VAL A 112 14.65 -10.61 -0.34
N PHE A 113 15.01 -10.79 0.94
CA PHE A 113 15.36 -12.09 1.50
C PHE A 113 14.17 -13.05 1.44
N GLU A 114 12.99 -12.65 1.91
CA GLU A 114 11.79 -13.48 1.86
C GLU A 114 11.33 -13.74 0.43
N TRP A 115 11.44 -12.77 -0.47
CA TRP A 115 11.19 -12.97 -1.90
C TRP A 115 12.09 -14.08 -2.47
N SER A 116 13.40 -13.99 -2.23
CA SER A 116 14.35 -15.00 -2.70
C SER A 116 14.05 -16.40 -2.14
N ARG A 117 13.47 -16.47 -0.94
CA ARG A 117 13.11 -17.72 -0.26
C ARG A 117 11.80 -18.33 -0.77
N LEU A 118 10.85 -17.49 -1.19
CA LEU A 118 9.52 -17.90 -1.64
C LEU A 118 9.43 -18.17 -3.16
N HIS A 119 10.53 -18.00 -3.91
CA HIS A 119 10.58 -18.20 -5.37
C HIS A 119 9.42 -17.51 -6.13
N LEU A 120 8.95 -16.37 -5.64
CA LEU A 120 7.86 -15.64 -6.29
C LEU A 120 8.35 -15.14 -7.66
N SER A 121 7.92 -15.83 -8.72
CA SER A 121 8.21 -15.45 -10.09
C SER A 121 7.48 -14.14 -10.38
N LEU A 122 8.20 -13.15 -10.89
CA LEU A 122 7.61 -11.91 -11.42
C LEU A 122 6.54 -12.16 -12.51
N GLY A 123 6.48 -13.37 -13.05
CA GLY A 123 5.46 -13.80 -14.01
C GLY A 123 4.04 -13.91 -13.44
N ASP A 124 3.90 -14.19 -12.13
CA ASP A 124 2.57 -14.36 -11.49
C ASP A 124 1.86 -13.02 -11.22
N VAL A 125 2.61 -11.92 -11.22
CA VAL A 125 2.11 -10.56 -10.99
C VAL A 125 1.62 -9.92 -12.29
N ARG A 126 1.86 -10.55 -13.45
CA ARG A 126 1.50 -10.05 -14.78
C ARG A 126 0.43 -10.90 -15.45
N GLN A 127 -0.67 -11.15 -14.75
CA GLN A 127 -1.87 -11.71 -15.36
C GLN A 127 -3.08 -10.75 -15.28
N PRO A 128 -3.11 -9.67 -16.08
CA PRO A 128 -4.33 -8.93 -16.36
C PRO A 128 -5.22 -9.62 -17.42
N ASP A 129 -4.69 -10.60 -18.16
CA ASP A 129 -5.31 -11.07 -19.41
C ASP A 129 -6.40 -12.14 -19.21
N ASP A 130 -6.27 -12.99 -18.19
CA ASP A 130 -7.23 -14.07 -17.90
C ASP A 130 -8.63 -13.55 -17.53
N PHE A 131 -8.73 -12.42 -16.84
CA PHE A 131 -10.03 -11.85 -16.45
C PHE A 131 -10.75 -11.15 -17.61
N GLU A 132 -10.01 -10.71 -18.63
CA GLU A 132 -10.57 -10.11 -19.84
C GLU A 132 -10.96 -11.17 -20.87
N GLU A 133 -10.17 -12.24 -21.04
CA GLU A 133 -10.53 -13.38 -21.89
C GLU A 133 -11.78 -14.09 -21.37
N ASP A 134 -11.83 -14.42 -20.08
CA ASP A 134 -12.97 -15.13 -19.46
C ASP A 134 -14.26 -14.27 -19.48
N ARG A 135 -14.12 -12.95 -19.46
CA ARG A 135 -15.25 -12.01 -19.66
C ARG A 135 -15.70 -11.96 -21.13
N ARG A 136 -14.77 -11.97 -22.09
CA ARG A 136 -15.06 -11.92 -23.53
C ARG A 136 -15.77 -13.20 -23.98
N GLU A 137 -15.25 -14.36 -23.61
CA GLU A 137 -15.87 -15.66 -23.93
C GLU A 137 -17.28 -15.77 -23.36
N ARG A 138 -17.50 -15.32 -22.12
CA ARG A 138 -18.83 -15.31 -21.49
C ARG A 138 -19.81 -14.35 -22.17
N THR A 139 -19.33 -13.26 -22.77
CA THR A 139 -20.18 -12.34 -23.54
C THR A 139 -20.50 -12.86 -24.94
N GLU A 140 -19.56 -13.56 -25.57
CA GLU A 140 -19.78 -14.20 -26.88
C GLU A 140 -20.76 -15.37 -26.78
N ASP A 141 -20.61 -16.26 -25.79
CA ASP A 141 -21.52 -17.40 -25.56
C ASP A 141 -22.96 -16.93 -25.27
N ARG A 142 -23.09 -15.84 -24.49
CA ARG A 142 -24.40 -15.25 -24.17
C ARG A 142 -25.04 -14.54 -25.36
N GLY A 143 -24.22 -13.97 -26.24
CA GLY A 143 -24.65 -13.42 -27.53
C GLY A 143 -25.17 -14.52 -28.43
N GLN A 144 -24.36 -15.57 -28.65
CA GLN A 144 -24.64 -16.72 -29.51
C GLN A 144 -25.94 -17.43 -29.09
N GLY A 145 -26.10 -17.75 -27.79
CA GLY A 145 -27.31 -18.39 -27.28
C GLY A 145 -28.59 -17.54 -27.40
N THR A 146 -28.45 -16.21 -27.41
CA THR A 146 -29.58 -15.30 -27.67
C THR A 146 -29.95 -15.28 -29.16
N VAL A 147 -28.97 -15.33 -30.07
CA VAL A 147 -29.22 -15.39 -31.51
C VAL A 147 -29.86 -16.74 -31.89
N ASP A 148 -29.33 -17.84 -31.36
CA ASP A 148 -29.85 -19.19 -31.62
C ASP A 148 -31.27 -19.37 -31.07
N GLY A 149 -31.56 -18.83 -29.88
CA GLY A 149 -32.91 -18.83 -29.31
C GLY A 149 -33.93 -18.05 -30.15
N LEU A 150 -33.50 -16.97 -30.81
CA LEU A 150 -34.34 -16.17 -31.70
C LEU A 150 -34.63 -16.88 -33.02
N PHE A 151 -33.65 -17.60 -33.58
CA PHE A 151 -33.82 -18.41 -34.79
C PHE A 151 -34.70 -19.66 -34.54
N VAL A 152 -34.58 -20.30 -33.37
CA VAL A 152 -35.42 -21.45 -33.00
C VAL A 152 -36.88 -21.06 -32.77
N ALA A 153 -37.15 -19.86 -32.25
CA ALA A 153 -38.50 -19.35 -32.05
C ALA A 153 -39.19 -18.90 -33.35
N GLY A 154 -38.43 -18.53 -34.39
CA GLY A 154 -38.96 -18.07 -35.68
C GLY A 154 -39.34 -19.16 -36.69
N GLY A 155 -38.99 -20.43 -36.43
CA GLY A 155 -39.06 -21.52 -37.43
C GLY A 155 -40.26 -22.48 -37.37
N ARG A 156 -41.22 -22.31 -36.45
CA ARG A 156 -42.39 -23.22 -36.36
C ARG A 156 -43.69 -22.51 -36.69
N GLY A 157 -44.07 -22.47 -37.97
CA GLY A 157 -45.35 -21.91 -38.36
C GLY A 157 -45.72 -22.03 -39.82
N SER A 158 -45.74 -23.24 -40.39
CA SER A 158 -46.56 -23.57 -41.57
C SER A 158 -46.31 -25.02 -41.98
N ASP A 159 -47.27 -25.91 -41.71
CA ASP A 159 -47.59 -27.06 -42.57
C ASP A 159 -48.88 -27.69 -42.03
N LEU A 160 -50.00 -27.13 -42.46
CA LEU A 160 -51.30 -27.78 -42.45
C LEU A 160 -51.52 -28.27 -43.88
N ASP A 161 -51.30 -29.56 -44.14
CA ASP A 161 -51.88 -30.21 -45.30
C ASP A 161 -52.67 -31.45 -44.86
N THR A 162 -53.96 -31.33 -45.10
CA THR A 162 -55.03 -32.30 -44.94
C THR A 162 -55.04 -33.28 -46.12
N GLU A 163 -54.92 -34.59 -45.86
CA GLU A 163 -55.85 -35.61 -46.38
C GLU A 163 -55.56 -36.98 -45.75
N PRO A 164 -56.56 -37.89 -45.63
CA PRO A 164 -56.79 -38.81 -46.76
C PRO A 164 -58.25 -39.21 -47.02
N ARG A 165 -58.53 -39.54 -48.29
CA ARG A 165 -59.58 -40.47 -48.75
C ARG A 165 -58.91 -41.79 -49.21
N PRO A 166 -59.65 -42.89 -49.47
CA PRO A 166 -61.10 -43.10 -49.42
C PRO A 166 -61.60 -43.98 -48.27
#